data_AF-A0A800A5K8-F1
#
_entry.id   AF-A0A800A5K8-F1
#
_cell.length_a   1.000
_cell.length_b   1.000
_cell.length_c   1.000
_cell.angle_alpha   90.00
_cell.angle_beta   90.00
_cell.angle_gamma   90.00
#
_symmetry.space_group_name_H-M   'P 1'
#
loop_
_entity.id
_entity.type
_entity.pdbx_description
1 polymer ?
#
loop_
_entity_poly.entity_id
_entity_poly.type
_entity_poly.pdbx_seq_one_letter_code
_entity_poly.pdbx_strand_id
1 'polypeptide(L)'
;MTKTRTYQTRQKSQSGDLPNWNLNDLYCRPKSPKLKADIAWARSESKKFRKAFEGRLKGLDGNGLARAISRYEKITERLDRVMSYGHLLHATHISDAEISAFFQTLQEKVTDISTEILFFTLELNRLGETVLKKQLKSPKAARYAPWIRDCRVFRRHQLSDEVEKLLHEKSLTSHNAWIRLFGETMADLRFRIEGGKKPKQMTLADTLNLLSDKKAQVRKRGAKALSRGLAKNIRVLSLITNTLAKDKEIEDQWRRYPHPASYRNLSNQVEDEFV
;
A
#
# COMPACT_ATOMS: atom_id res chain seq x y z
N MET A 1 28.83 -27.88 -4.98
CA MET A 1 28.86 -26.86 -3.90
C MET A 1 28.73 -25.48 -4.54
N THR A 2 27.52 -24.92 -4.52
CA THR A 2 27.13 -23.75 -5.31
C THR A 2 27.34 -22.48 -4.49
N LYS A 3 28.29 -21.63 -4.91
CA LYS A 3 28.61 -20.34 -4.27
C LYS A 3 27.44 -19.37 -4.47
N THR A 4 26.77 -19.00 -3.37
CA THR A 4 25.78 -17.92 -3.36
C THR A 4 26.51 -16.58 -3.48
N ARG A 5 26.34 -15.90 -4.63
CA ARG A 5 26.80 -14.51 -4.82
C ARG A 5 25.93 -13.57 -3.99
N THR A 6 26.51 -13.01 -2.93
CA THR A 6 26.01 -11.84 -2.20
C THR A 6 26.29 -10.60 -3.04
N TYR A 7 25.25 -9.87 -3.44
CA TYR A 7 25.40 -8.56 -4.06
C TYR A 7 25.72 -7.55 -2.95
N GLN A 8 27.00 -7.21 -2.79
CA GLN A 8 27.45 -6.10 -1.94
C GLN A 8 28.13 -5.05 -2.83
N THR A 9 27.40 -4.01 -3.22
CA THR A 9 27.97 -2.76 -3.71
C THR A 9 28.55 -2.03 -2.50
N ARG A 10 29.87 -2.18 -2.27
CA ARG A 10 30.61 -1.46 -1.23
C ARG A 10 30.65 0.04 -1.53
N GLN A 11 29.83 0.83 -0.85
CA GLN A 11 30.26 2.14 -0.37
C GLN A 11 30.63 1.98 1.11
N LYS A 12 31.90 2.18 1.45
CA LYS A 12 32.40 2.19 2.83
C LYS A 12 31.88 3.46 3.53
N SER A 13 30.67 3.41 4.08
CA SER A 13 30.27 4.32 5.15
C SER A 13 30.95 3.85 6.44
N GLN A 14 31.43 4.81 7.25
CA GLN A 14 31.97 4.59 8.60
C GLN A 14 30.88 4.20 9.62
N SER A 15 29.89 3.43 9.20
CA SER A 15 28.84 2.85 10.03
C SER A 15 29.08 1.35 10.08
N GLY A 16 29.78 0.86 11.11
CA GLY A 16 29.83 -0.57 11.38
C GLY A 16 28.40 -1.13 11.45
N ASP A 17 28.22 -2.38 10.98
CA ASP A 17 26.96 -3.11 10.77
C ASP A 17 25.79 -2.59 11.63
N LEU A 18 25.06 -1.60 11.10
CA LEU A 18 23.76 -1.23 11.66
C LEU A 18 22.82 -2.42 11.45
N PRO A 19 21.95 -2.74 12.42
CA PRO A 19 21.03 -3.86 12.29
C PRO A 19 20.14 -3.64 11.06
N ASN A 20 20.12 -4.64 10.18
CA ASN A 20 19.22 -4.68 9.04
C ASN A 20 17.99 -5.51 9.39
N TRP A 21 16.87 -5.18 8.76
CA TRP A 21 15.62 -5.90 8.93
C TRP A 21 15.79 -7.33 8.40
N ASN A 22 15.51 -8.32 9.23
CA ASN A 22 15.48 -9.71 8.80
C ASN A 22 14.11 -10.01 8.17
N LEU A 23 14.06 -10.10 6.83
CA LEU A 23 12.82 -10.40 6.10
C LEU A 23 12.58 -11.91 5.89
N ASN A 24 13.45 -12.78 6.43
CA ASN A 24 13.37 -14.23 6.21
C ASN A 24 12.08 -14.85 6.77
N ASP A 25 11.47 -14.25 7.79
CA ASP A 25 10.18 -14.68 8.35
C ASP A 25 9.04 -14.59 7.32
N LEU A 26 9.16 -13.65 6.37
CA LEU A 26 8.27 -13.56 5.21
C LEU A 26 8.81 -14.43 4.07
N TYR A 27 9.93 -14.02 3.47
CA TYR A 27 10.58 -14.70 2.35
C TYR A 27 12.09 -14.41 2.35
N CYS A 28 12.90 -15.44 2.10
CA CYS A 28 14.35 -15.31 2.18
C CYS A 28 14.98 -14.39 1.12
N ARG A 29 14.36 -14.26 -0.05
CA ARG A 29 14.88 -13.50 -1.20
C ARG A 29 13.81 -13.30 -2.29
N PRO A 30 13.98 -12.34 -3.22
CA PRO A 30 13.03 -12.10 -4.32
C PRO A 30 12.72 -13.32 -5.19
N LYS A 31 13.68 -14.26 -5.31
CA LYS A 31 13.54 -15.51 -6.05
C LYS A 31 13.17 -16.72 -5.16
N SER A 32 12.62 -16.48 -3.96
CA SER A 32 12.23 -17.53 -3.02
C SER A 32 11.18 -18.48 -3.65
N PRO A 33 11.37 -19.81 -3.56
CA PRO A 33 10.36 -20.77 -3.99
C PRO A 33 9.01 -20.58 -3.28
N LYS A 34 9.05 -20.24 -1.98
CA LYS A 34 7.84 -19.99 -1.17
C LYS A 34 7.04 -18.80 -1.70
N LEU A 35 7.71 -17.71 -2.08
CA LEU A 35 7.08 -16.53 -2.66
C LEU A 35 6.36 -16.88 -3.98
N LYS A 36 7.05 -17.61 -4.87
CA LYS A 36 6.46 -18.08 -6.12
C LYS A 36 5.25 -18.99 -5.88
N ALA A 37 5.35 -19.90 -4.91
CA ALA A 37 4.28 -20.83 -4.55
C ALA A 37 3.06 -20.10 -3.99
N ASP A 38 3.24 -19.09 -3.14
CA ASP A 38 2.13 -18.32 -2.57
C ASP A 38 1.39 -17.51 -3.63
N ILE A 39 2.11 -16.84 -4.55
CA ILE A 39 1.50 -16.11 -5.66
C ILE A 39 0.72 -17.05 -6.57
N ALA A 40 1.30 -18.22 -6.90
CA ALA A 40 0.64 -19.22 -7.73
C ALA A 40 -0.61 -19.80 -7.06
N TRP A 41 -0.53 -20.08 -5.75
CA TRP A 41 -1.66 -20.54 -4.96
C TRP A 41 -2.77 -19.48 -4.91
N ALA A 42 -2.44 -18.23 -4.60
CA ALA A 42 -3.43 -17.14 -4.49
C ALA A 42 -4.14 -16.91 -5.83
N ARG A 43 -3.42 -16.98 -6.95
CA ARG A 43 -3.99 -16.91 -8.30
C ARG A 43 -4.94 -18.08 -8.62
N SER A 44 -4.59 -19.30 -8.21
CA SER A 44 -5.45 -20.46 -8.44
C SER A 44 -6.70 -20.37 -7.57
N GLU A 45 -6.53 -20.03 -6.28
CA GLU A 45 -7.62 -19.94 -5.34
C GLU A 45 -8.55 -18.77 -5.60
N SER A 46 -8.08 -17.62 -6.09
CA SER A 46 -8.95 -16.49 -6.46
C SER A 46 -9.93 -16.88 -7.57
N LYS A 47 -9.46 -17.58 -8.61
CA LYS A 47 -10.31 -18.07 -9.70
C LYS A 47 -11.34 -19.11 -9.21
N LYS A 48 -10.92 -20.04 -8.36
CA LYS A 48 -11.85 -21.01 -7.73
C LYS A 48 -12.84 -20.34 -6.81
N PHE A 49 -12.41 -19.29 -6.09
CA PHE A 49 -13.22 -18.52 -5.17
C PHE A 49 -14.32 -17.76 -5.94
N ARG A 50 -13.94 -17.06 -7.00
CA ARG A 50 -14.86 -16.40 -7.93
C ARG A 50 -15.91 -17.37 -8.49
N LYS A 51 -15.47 -18.47 -9.10
CA LYS A 51 -16.37 -19.51 -9.63
C LYS A 51 -17.32 -20.08 -8.58
N ALA A 52 -16.91 -20.12 -7.32
CA ALA A 52 -17.71 -20.68 -6.23
C ALA A 52 -18.79 -19.70 -5.72
N PHE A 53 -18.48 -18.40 -5.64
CA PHE A 53 -19.28 -17.45 -4.86
C PHE A 53 -19.83 -16.25 -5.62
N GLU A 54 -19.29 -15.90 -6.79
CA GLU A 54 -19.75 -14.73 -7.56
C GLU A 54 -21.24 -14.86 -7.92
N GLY A 55 -22.02 -13.85 -7.52
CA GLY A 55 -23.47 -13.78 -7.73
C GLY A 55 -24.27 -14.74 -6.84
N ARG A 56 -23.66 -15.38 -5.85
CA ARG A 56 -24.29 -16.44 -5.03
C ARG A 56 -24.39 -16.11 -3.56
N LEU A 57 -23.83 -15.01 -3.07
CA LEU A 57 -23.77 -14.69 -1.64
C LEU A 57 -25.16 -14.57 -1.00
N LYS A 58 -26.14 -14.04 -1.77
CA LYS A 58 -27.54 -13.92 -1.31
C LYS A 58 -28.17 -15.28 -0.97
N GLY A 59 -27.76 -16.35 -1.66
CA GLY A 59 -28.30 -17.69 -1.49
C GLY A 59 -27.61 -18.53 -0.41
N LEU A 60 -26.51 -18.05 0.16
CA LEU A 60 -25.77 -18.79 1.18
C LEU A 60 -26.52 -18.78 2.52
N ASP A 61 -26.38 -19.88 3.26
CA ASP A 61 -26.69 -19.90 4.70
C ASP A 61 -25.55 -19.24 5.50
N GLY A 62 -25.73 -19.08 6.81
CA GLY A 62 -24.70 -18.48 7.66
C GLY A 62 -23.37 -19.24 7.64
N ASN A 63 -23.41 -20.57 7.60
CA ASN A 63 -22.18 -21.36 7.49
C ASN A 63 -21.51 -21.19 6.11
N GLY A 64 -22.29 -21.07 5.05
CA GLY A 64 -21.83 -20.74 3.71
C GLY A 64 -21.15 -19.39 3.64
N LEU A 65 -21.76 -18.35 4.23
CA LEU A 65 -21.15 -17.03 4.32
C LEU A 65 -19.82 -17.08 5.08
N ALA A 66 -19.78 -17.74 6.25
CA ALA A 66 -18.55 -17.88 7.03
C ALA A 66 -17.43 -18.61 6.25
N ARG A 67 -17.79 -19.65 5.48
CA ARG A 67 -16.82 -20.35 4.60
C ARG A 67 -16.32 -19.44 3.48
N ALA A 68 -17.18 -18.61 2.90
CA ALA A 68 -16.77 -17.65 1.87
C ALA A 68 -15.78 -16.63 2.46
N ILE A 69 -16.11 -16.02 3.61
CA ILE A 69 -15.24 -15.04 4.27
C ILE A 69 -13.89 -15.66 4.64
N SER A 70 -13.87 -16.86 5.24
CA SER A 70 -12.62 -17.53 5.59
C SER A 70 -11.74 -17.87 4.37
N ARG A 71 -12.34 -18.15 3.21
CA ARG A 71 -11.57 -18.36 1.97
C ARG A 71 -11.02 -17.04 1.41
N TYR A 72 -11.82 -15.98 1.45
CA TYR A 72 -11.38 -14.63 1.08
C TYR A 72 -10.20 -14.19 1.95
N GLU A 73 -10.33 -14.30 3.28
CA GLU A 73 -9.31 -14.00 4.29
C GLU A 73 -7.98 -14.71 4.00
N LYS A 74 -8.00 -16.02 3.72
CA LYS A 74 -6.78 -16.77 3.39
C LYS A 74 -6.11 -16.31 2.09
N ILE A 75 -6.87 -15.79 1.13
CA ILE A 75 -6.31 -15.24 -0.10
C ILE A 75 -5.67 -13.89 0.21
N THR A 76 -6.40 -12.99 0.87
CA THR A 76 -5.91 -11.64 1.19
C THR A 76 -4.70 -11.69 2.12
N GLU A 77 -4.70 -12.50 3.18
CA GLU A 77 -3.55 -12.65 4.08
C GLU A 77 -2.26 -13.04 3.35
N ARG A 78 -2.34 -13.91 2.33
CA ARG A 78 -1.16 -14.29 1.55
C ARG A 78 -0.73 -13.17 0.61
N LEU A 79 -1.66 -12.46 -0.02
CA LEU A 79 -1.34 -11.30 -0.85
C LEU A 79 -0.71 -10.19 -0.01
N ASP A 80 -1.24 -9.92 1.19
CA ASP A 80 -0.73 -8.94 2.13
C ASP A 80 0.68 -9.31 2.61
N ARG A 81 0.94 -10.59 2.88
CA ARG A 81 2.29 -11.08 3.19
C ARG A 81 3.28 -10.85 2.04
N VAL A 82 2.86 -11.13 0.80
CA VAL A 82 3.65 -10.90 -0.42
C VAL A 82 3.96 -9.42 -0.58
N MET A 83 2.96 -8.56 -0.45
CA MET A 83 3.11 -7.11 -0.59
C MET A 83 3.93 -6.50 0.55
N SER A 84 3.75 -6.97 1.78
CA SER A 84 4.55 -6.53 2.93
C SER A 84 6.03 -6.82 2.71
N TYR A 85 6.37 -8.01 2.20
CA TYR A 85 7.75 -8.34 1.85
C TYR A 85 8.31 -7.43 0.76
N GLY A 86 7.56 -7.25 -0.34
CA GLY A 86 7.98 -6.40 -1.45
C GLY A 86 8.19 -4.95 -1.00
N HIS A 87 7.26 -4.40 -0.21
CA HIS A 87 7.32 -3.04 0.29
C HIS A 87 8.49 -2.83 1.26
N LEU A 88 8.70 -3.73 2.22
CA LEU A 88 9.82 -3.65 3.16
C LEU A 88 11.17 -3.73 2.45
N LEU A 89 11.32 -4.65 1.50
CA LEU A 89 12.55 -4.79 0.72
C LEU A 89 12.82 -3.54 -0.15
N HIS A 90 11.77 -2.96 -0.74
CA HIS A 90 11.89 -1.73 -1.51
C HIS A 90 12.23 -0.53 -0.63
N ALA A 91 11.63 -0.42 0.56
CA ALA A 91 11.90 0.67 1.50
C ALA A 91 13.36 0.70 1.96
N THR A 92 14.02 -0.45 2.12
CA THR A 92 15.44 -0.52 2.49
C THR A 92 16.38 -0.19 1.31
N HIS A 93 15.89 -0.28 0.07
CA HIS A 93 16.71 -0.19 -1.15
C HIS A 93 16.02 0.59 -2.27
N ILE A 94 15.42 1.75 -1.95
CA ILE A 94 14.59 2.52 -2.89
C ILE A 94 15.33 3.01 -4.15
N SER A 95 16.66 3.10 -4.10
CA SER A 95 17.50 3.48 -5.24
C SER A 95 18.03 2.29 -6.06
N ASP A 96 17.68 1.05 -5.68
CA ASP A 96 18.08 -0.16 -6.41
C ASP A 96 17.03 -0.51 -7.48
N ALA A 97 17.42 -0.35 -8.74
CA ALA A 97 16.52 -0.55 -9.88
C ALA A 97 16.00 -2.00 -10.00
N GLU A 98 16.78 -3.01 -9.61
CA GLU A 98 16.31 -4.40 -9.66
C GLU A 98 15.22 -4.65 -8.61
N ILE A 99 15.38 -4.06 -7.42
CA ILE A 99 14.40 -4.16 -6.34
C ILE A 99 13.13 -3.38 -6.68
N SER A 100 13.25 -2.18 -7.24
CA SER A 100 12.08 -1.40 -7.71
C SER A 100 11.31 -2.14 -8.81
N ALA A 101 12.00 -2.73 -9.79
CA ALA A 101 11.36 -3.52 -10.84
C ALA A 101 10.68 -4.79 -10.29
N PHE A 102 11.32 -5.45 -9.31
CA PHE A 102 10.73 -6.59 -8.61
C PHE A 102 9.46 -6.19 -7.85
N PHE A 103 9.49 -5.09 -7.10
CA PHE A 103 8.34 -4.59 -6.35
C PHE A 103 7.17 -4.21 -7.27
N GLN A 104 7.46 -3.56 -8.41
CA GLN A 104 6.47 -3.26 -9.43
C GLN A 104 5.82 -4.54 -9.99
N THR A 105 6.64 -5.56 -10.31
CA THR A 105 6.14 -6.85 -10.79
C THR A 105 5.24 -7.55 -9.76
N LEU A 106 5.54 -7.40 -8.46
CA LEU A 106 4.68 -7.91 -7.39
C LEU A 106 3.33 -7.17 -7.35
N GLN A 107 3.35 -5.83 -7.40
CA GLN A 107 2.13 -5.02 -7.41
C GLN A 107 1.19 -5.41 -8.56
N GLU A 108 1.72 -5.59 -9.76
CA GLU A 108 0.95 -6.02 -10.93
C GLU A 108 0.31 -7.39 -10.70
N LYS A 109 1.10 -8.38 -10.27
CA LYS A 109 0.59 -9.74 -9.99
C LYS A 109 -0.48 -9.75 -8.90
N VAL A 110 -0.30 -8.95 -7.84
CA VAL A 110 -1.26 -8.87 -6.74
C VAL A 110 -2.53 -8.14 -7.17
N THR A 111 -2.41 -7.10 -8.01
CA THR A 111 -3.56 -6.40 -8.59
C THR A 111 -4.39 -7.36 -9.44
N ASP A 112 -3.77 -8.12 -10.35
CA ASP A 112 -4.46 -9.13 -11.16
C ASP A 112 -5.24 -10.14 -10.29
N ILE A 113 -4.63 -10.62 -9.20
CA ILE A 113 -5.26 -11.61 -8.33
C ILE A 113 -6.38 -10.99 -7.50
N SER A 114 -6.18 -9.77 -6.98
CA SER A 114 -7.17 -9.07 -6.16
C SER A 114 -8.38 -8.64 -6.97
N THR A 115 -8.21 -8.29 -8.25
CA THR A 115 -9.32 -8.06 -9.20
C THR A 115 -10.28 -9.26 -9.26
N GLU A 116 -9.76 -10.49 -9.23
CA GLU A 116 -10.58 -11.72 -9.30
C GLU A 116 -11.46 -11.94 -8.06
N ILE A 117 -11.10 -11.34 -6.91
CA ILE A 117 -11.87 -11.46 -5.66
C ILE A 117 -12.59 -10.18 -5.28
N LEU A 118 -12.42 -9.09 -6.04
CA LEU A 118 -13.01 -7.78 -5.78
C LEU A 118 -14.54 -7.86 -5.67
N PHE A 119 -15.17 -8.68 -6.51
CA PHE A 119 -16.63 -8.87 -6.50
C PHE A 119 -17.18 -9.21 -5.11
N PHE A 120 -16.40 -9.87 -4.25
CA PHE A 120 -16.91 -10.42 -3.00
C PHE A 120 -17.33 -9.35 -2.00
N THR A 121 -16.49 -8.34 -1.80
CA THR A 121 -16.83 -7.21 -0.91
C THR A 121 -17.91 -6.35 -1.55
N LEU A 122 -17.90 -6.19 -2.88
CA LEU A 122 -18.93 -5.45 -3.61
C LEU A 122 -20.31 -6.11 -3.46
N GLU A 123 -20.39 -7.43 -3.62
CA GLU A 123 -21.61 -8.21 -3.49
C GLU A 123 -22.07 -8.27 -2.02
N LEU A 124 -21.12 -8.43 -1.07
CA LEU A 124 -21.40 -8.39 0.37
C LEU A 124 -22.09 -7.08 0.76
N ASN A 125 -21.61 -5.95 0.23
CA ASN A 125 -22.20 -4.63 0.47
C ASN A 125 -23.60 -4.49 -0.11
N ARG A 126 -23.91 -5.21 -1.21
CA ARG A 126 -25.26 -5.20 -1.81
C ARG A 126 -26.25 -6.14 -1.13
N LEU A 127 -25.81 -7.05 -0.25
CA LEU A 127 -26.75 -7.91 0.49
C LEU A 127 -27.77 -7.07 1.27
N GLY A 128 -29.04 -7.44 1.16
CA GLY A 128 -30.12 -6.81 1.92
C GLY A 128 -30.03 -7.14 3.40
N GLU A 129 -30.47 -6.21 4.25
CA GLU A 129 -30.39 -6.34 5.72
C GLU A 129 -31.06 -7.62 6.23
N THR A 130 -32.22 -7.99 5.67
CA THR A 130 -32.93 -9.21 6.06
C THR A 130 -32.13 -10.48 5.79
N VAL A 131 -31.44 -10.54 4.63
CA VAL A 131 -30.60 -11.69 4.25
C VAL A 131 -29.41 -11.79 5.19
N LEU A 132 -28.73 -10.67 5.40
CA LEU A 132 -27.53 -10.62 6.22
C LEU A 132 -27.85 -10.94 7.70
N LYS A 133 -28.92 -10.36 8.26
CA LYS A 133 -29.41 -10.68 9.61
C LYS A 133 -29.71 -12.17 9.76
N LYS A 134 -30.30 -12.82 8.75
CA LYS A 134 -30.54 -14.27 8.76
C LYS A 134 -29.24 -15.07 8.74
N GLN A 135 -28.29 -14.71 7.88
CA GLN A 135 -26.99 -15.38 7.78
C GLN A 135 -26.18 -15.24 9.08
N LEU A 136 -26.21 -14.06 9.70
CA LEU A 136 -25.52 -13.76 10.96
C LEU A 136 -26.10 -14.47 12.19
N LYS A 137 -27.25 -15.16 12.09
CA LYS A 137 -27.73 -16.05 13.16
C LYS A 137 -26.81 -17.25 13.39
N SER A 138 -26.00 -17.65 12.39
CA SER A 138 -24.99 -18.68 12.59
C SER A 138 -23.82 -18.12 13.43
N PRO A 139 -23.38 -18.81 14.50
CA PRO A 139 -22.20 -18.40 15.27
C PRO A 139 -20.94 -18.25 14.42
N LYS A 140 -20.79 -19.06 13.36
CA LYS A 140 -19.64 -18.99 12.45
C LYS A 140 -19.61 -17.71 11.62
N ALA A 141 -20.78 -17.23 11.20
CA ALA A 141 -20.90 -15.95 10.49
C ALA A 141 -20.82 -14.77 11.45
N ALA A 142 -21.43 -14.89 12.64
CA ALA A 142 -21.45 -13.87 13.67
C ALA A 142 -20.04 -13.44 14.11
N ARG A 143 -19.07 -14.37 14.13
CA ARG A 143 -17.65 -14.05 14.37
C ARG A 143 -17.10 -12.96 13.45
N TYR A 144 -17.58 -12.90 12.20
CA TYR A 144 -17.15 -11.92 11.21
C TYR A 144 -18.03 -10.66 11.18
N ALA A 145 -19.00 -10.51 12.08
CA ALA A 145 -19.90 -9.35 12.09
C ALA A 145 -19.18 -7.99 12.15
N PRO A 146 -18.10 -7.79 12.94
CA PRO A 146 -17.36 -6.54 12.92
C PRO A 146 -16.74 -6.24 11.55
N TRP A 147 -16.07 -7.22 10.93
CA TRP A 147 -15.50 -7.07 9.59
C TRP A 147 -16.58 -6.78 8.53
N ILE A 148 -17.72 -7.47 8.58
CA ILE A 148 -18.85 -7.21 7.68
C ILE A 148 -19.39 -5.79 7.86
N ARG A 149 -19.54 -5.32 9.10
CA ARG A 149 -19.96 -3.94 9.41
C ARG A 149 -18.97 -2.96 8.76
N ASP A 150 -17.67 -3.17 8.97
CA ASP A 150 -16.62 -2.29 8.49
C ASP A 150 -16.51 -2.29 6.95
N CYS A 151 -16.81 -3.40 6.27
CA CYS A 151 -16.95 -3.39 4.82
C CYS A 151 -18.16 -2.56 4.36
N ARG A 152 -19.27 -2.66 5.09
CA ARG A 152 -20.56 -2.07 4.69
C ARG A 152 -20.67 -0.58 4.93
N VAL A 153 -19.77 0.03 5.72
CA VAL A 153 -19.76 1.49 5.88
C VAL A 153 -19.56 2.20 4.53
N PHE A 154 -18.83 1.57 3.59
CA PHE A 154 -18.58 2.09 2.25
C PHE A 154 -19.73 1.86 1.26
N ARG A 155 -20.80 1.15 1.64
CA ARG A 155 -21.89 0.76 0.73
C ARG A 155 -22.50 1.96 -0.02
N ARG A 156 -22.61 3.12 0.63
CA ARG A 156 -23.18 4.35 0.03
C ARG A 156 -22.26 5.01 -1.00
N HIS A 157 -20.97 4.68 -0.94
CA HIS A 157 -19.88 5.23 -1.75
C HIS A 157 -19.36 4.23 -2.79
N GLN A 158 -19.94 3.02 -2.81
CA GLN A 158 -19.60 1.96 -3.74
C GLN A 158 -20.19 2.25 -5.13
N LEU A 159 -19.38 2.07 -6.16
CA LEU A 159 -19.75 2.28 -7.56
C LEU A 159 -20.29 0.98 -8.19
N SER A 160 -20.49 0.99 -9.50
CA SER A 160 -20.80 -0.23 -10.25
C SER A 160 -19.60 -1.18 -10.27
N ASP A 161 -19.84 -2.48 -10.45
CA ASP A 161 -18.76 -3.48 -10.44
C ASP A 161 -17.72 -3.21 -11.53
N GLU A 162 -18.17 -2.75 -12.70
CA GLU A 162 -17.29 -2.38 -13.81
C GLU A 162 -16.40 -1.19 -13.46
N VAL A 163 -16.96 -0.16 -12.81
CA VAL A 163 -16.18 1.02 -12.42
C VAL A 163 -15.23 0.71 -11.26
N GLU A 164 -15.65 -0.07 -10.26
CA GLU A 164 -14.77 -0.50 -9.17
C GLU A 164 -13.61 -1.34 -9.71
N LYS A 165 -13.88 -2.26 -10.64
CA LYS A 165 -12.85 -3.03 -11.33
C LYS A 165 -11.89 -2.13 -12.12
N LEU A 166 -12.42 -1.20 -12.90
CA LEU A 166 -11.61 -0.25 -13.68
C LEU A 166 -10.70 0.59 -12.78
N LEU A 167 -11.23 1.17 -11.70
CA LEU A 167 -10.45 1.97 -10.75
C LEU A 167 -9.35 1.14 -10.08
N HIS A 168 -9.67 -0.10 -9.66
CA HIS A 168 -8.71 -1.01 -9.06
C HIS A 168 -7.56 -1.34 -10.01
N GLU A 169 -7.84 -1.68 -11.27
CA GLU A 169 -6.82 -1.95 -12.29
C GLU A 169 -6.02 -0.68 -12.65
N LYS A 170 -6.69 0.47 -12.76
CA LYS A 170 -6.05 1.74 -13.11
C LYS A 170 -5.16 2.30 -12.01
N SER A 171 -5.40 1.96 -10.74
CA SER A 171 -4.66 2.46 -9.56
C SER A 171 -3.13 2.41 -9.75
N LEU A 172 -2.61 1.33 -10.37
CA LEU A 172 -1.18 1.14 -10.66
C LEU A 172 -0.58 2.23 -11.56
N THR A 173 -1.40 2.78 -12.47
CA THR A 173 -1.01 3.80 -13.45
C THR A 173 -1.52 5.19 -13.11
N SER A 174 -2.38 5.34 -12.10
CA SER A 174 -2.86 6.61 -11.57
C SER A 174 -2.10 6.99 -10.29
N HIS A 175 -2.76 7.13 -9.14
CA HIS A 175 -2.15 7.62 -7.91
C HIS A 175 -0.90 6.85 -7.49
N ASN A 176 -0.83 5.52 -7.67
CA ASN A 176 0.34 4.75 -7.26
C ASN A 176 1.61 5.14 -8.04
N ALA A 177 1.48 5.46 -9.33
CA ALA A 177 2.60 5.92 -10.14
C ALA A 177 3.13 7.28 -9.66
N TRP A 178 2.23 8.20 -9.26
CA TRP A 178 2.60 9.52 -8.73
C TRP A 178 3.20 9.44 -7.32
N ILE A 179 2.68 8.58 -6.46
CA ILE A 179 3.26 8.30 -5.13
C ILE A 179 4.68 7.73 -5.28
N ARG A 180 4.89 6.81 -6.22
CA ARG A 180 6.22 6.28 -6.52
C ARG A 180 7.16 7.37 -7.03
N LEU A 181 6.72 8.19 -7.99
CA LEU A 181 7.52 9.29 -8.52
C LEU A 181 7.94 10.27 -7.40
N PHE A 182 7.04 10.57 -6.46
CA PHE A 182 7.37 11.36 -5.28
C PHE A 182 8.47 10.70 -4.44
N GLY A 183 8.30 9.43 -4.10
CA GLY A 183 9.27 8.67 -3.28
C GLY A 183 10.66 8.62 -3.92
N GLU A 184 10.73 8.28 -5.21
CA GLU A 184 11.99 8.23 -5.98
C GLU A 184 12.64 9.61 -6.09
N THR A 185 11.86 10.63 -6.42
CA THR A 185 12.35 12.02 -6.50
C THR A 185 12.94 12.45 -5.16
N MET A 186 12.22 12.23 -4.05
CA MET A 186 12.66 12.63 -2.71
C MET A 186 13.89 11.85 -2.24
N ALA A 187 14.01 10.57 -2.60
CA ALA A 187 15.16 9.74 -2.25
C ALA A 187 16.44 10.14 -3.00
N ASP A 188 16.31 10.62 -4.24
CA ASP A 188 17.45 11.05 -5.05
C ASP A 188 17.98 12.44 -4.64
N LEU A 189 17.15 13.28 -3.98
CA LEU A 189 17.58 14.61 -3.55
C LEU A 189 18.87 14.58 -2.72
N ARG A 190 19.77 15.51 -3.05
CA ARG A 190 20.98 15.79 -2.28
C ARG A 190 20.99 17.26 -1.85
N PHE A 191 21.21 17.48 -0.57
CA PHE A 191 21.16 18.79 0.07
C PHE A 191 22.56 19.26 0.40
N ARG A 192 22.94 20.40 -0.18
CA ARG A 192 24.24 21.03 0.07
C ARG A 192 24.20 21.85 1.36
N ILE A 193 24.89 21.36 2.39
CA ILE A 193 25.12 22.09 3.65
C ILE A 193 26.36 22.98 3.50
N GLU A 194 26.20 24.28 3.76
CA GLU A 194 27.25 25.30 3.71
C GLU A 194 27.67 25.72 5.12
N GLY A 195 28.90 26.22 5.31
CA GLY A 195 29.35 26.79 6.60
C GLY A 195 30.01 25.79 7.57
N GLY A 196 30.43 24.61 7.09
CA GLY A 196 31.47 23.78 7.72
C GLY A 196 32.82 23.97 7.03
N LYS A 197 33.87 23.23 7.45
CA LYS A 197 35.21 23.29 6.81
C LYS A 197 35.16 23.04 5.29
N LYS A 198 34.20 22.24 4.82
CA LYS A 198 33.89 22.01 3.39
C LYS A 198 32.37 21.85 3.20
N PRO A 199 31.81 22.22 2.03
CA PRO A 199 30.43 21.90 1.69
C PRO A 199 30.21 20.38 1.69
N LYS A 200 29.12 19.91 2.29
CA LYS A 200 28.75 18.50 2.33
C LYS A 200 27.41 18.28 1.64
N GLN A 201 27.33 17.27 0.79
CA GLN A 201 26.06 16.76 0.27
C GLN A 201 25.48 15.76 1.27
N MET A 202 24.23 15.95 1.67
CA MET A 202 23.54 15.11 2.63
C MET A 202 22.24 14.58 2.03
N THR A 203 21.80 13.41 2.49
CA THR A 203 20.47 12.88 2.17
C THR A 203 19.39 13.73 2.82
N LEU A 204 18.12 13.51 2.46
CA LEU A 204 16.99 14.15 3.14
C LEU A 204 17.00 13.85 4.66
N ALA A 205 17.13 12.57 5.03
CA ALA A 205 17.13 12.12 6.42
C ALA A 205 18.25 12.77 7.23
N ASP A 206 19.48 12.75 6.69
CA ASP A 206 20.63 13.37 7.34
C ASP A 206 20.44 14.88 7.52
N THR A 207 19.81 15.55 6.55
CA THR A 207 19.54 17.00 6.59
C THR A 207 18.46 17.33 7.62
N LEU A 208 17.41 16.53 7.71
CA LEU A 208 16.36 16.67 8.72
C LEU A 208 16.92 16.47 10.14
N ASN A 209 17.86 15.54 10.32
CA ASN A 209 18.50 15.32 11.61
C ASN A 209 19.21 16.58 12.15
N LEU A 210 19.74 17.43 11.27
CA LEU A 210 20.35 18.71 11.68
C LEU A 210 19.35 19.67 12.35
N LEU A 211 18.04 19.52 12.09
CA LEU A 211 17.00 20.36 12.68
C LEU A 211 16.80 20.10 14.17
N SER A 212 17.31 18.98 14.69
CA SER A 212 17.24 18.61 16.11
C SER A 212 18.55 18.89 16.86
N ASP A 213 19.56 19.49 16.21
CA ASP A 213 20.85 19.79 16.84
C ASP A 213 20.70 20.83 17.97
N LYS A 214 21.45 20.65 19.07
CA LYS A 214 21.46 21.57 20.22
C LYS A 214 21.86 23.00 19.81
N LYS A 215 22.73 23.15 18.81
CA LYS A 215 23.26 24.44 18.33
C LYS A 215 22.32 25.06 17.28
N ALA A 216 21.80 26.25 17.57
CA ALA A 216 20.90 26.98 16.67
C ALA A 216 21.49 27.22 15.26
N GLN A 217 22.80 27.45 15.16
CA GLN A 217 23.46 27.65 13.88
C GLN A 217 23.47 26.39 13.01
N VAL A 218 23.53 25.19 13.61
CA VAL A 218 23.43 23.92 12.86
C VAL A 218 22.02 23.77 12.30
N ARG A 219 20.98 23.98 13.14
CA ARG A 219 19.57 23.95 12.71
C ARG A 219 19.30 24.92 11.55
N LYS A 220 19.80 26.16 11.66
CA LYS A 220 19.67 27.18 10.61
C LYS A 220 20.29 26.74 9.29
N ARG A 221 21.46 26.11 9.32
CA ARG A 221 22.10 25.56 8.10
C ARG A 221 21.28 24.44 7.49
N GLY A 222 20.79 23.51 8.31
CA GLY A 222 19.92 22.42 7.86
C GLY A 222 18.66 22.95 7.18
N ALA A 223 17.94 23.87 7.83
CA ALA A 223 16.72 24.47 7.30
C ALA A 223 16.94 25.22 5.97
N LYS A 224 18.02 26.00 5.86
CA LYS A 224 18.38 26.69 4.60
C LYS A 224 18.73 25.72 3.48
N ALA A 225 19.47 24.66 3.79
CA ALA A 225 19.81 23.65 2.80
C ALA A 225 18.57 22.89 2.31
N LEU A 226 17.69 22.47 3.23
CA LEU A 226 16.41 21.83 2.93
C LEU A 226 15.57 22.72 2.01
N SER A 227 15.38 23.99 2.39
CA SER A 227 14.59 24.96 1.62
C SER A 227 15.12 25.12 0.19
N ARG A 228 16.45 25.28 0.01
CA ARG A 228 17.06 25.39 -1.33
C ARG A 228 16.94 24.11 -2.14
N GLY A 229 17.13 22.95 -1.52
CA GLY A 229 17.01 21.65 -2.19
C GLY A 229 15.60 21.38 -2.70
N LEU A 230 14.58 21.67 -1.87
CA LEU A 230 13.19 21.55 -2.26
C LEU A 230 12.78 22.61 -3.29
N ALA A 231 13.23 23.87 -3.13
CA ALA A 231 12.93 24.94 -4.09
C ALA A 231 13.42 24.62 -5.51
N LYS A 232 14.58 23.97 -5.65
CA LYS A 232 15.08 23.51 -6.96
C LYS A 232 14.17 22.48 -7.64
N ASN A 233 13.36 21.77 -6.87
CA ASN A 233 12.47 20.71 -7.34
C ASN A 233 10.99 21.11 -7.25
N ILE A 234 10.70 22.38 -6.95
CA ILE A 234 9.34 22.84 -6.64
C ILE A 234 8.36 22.55 -7.76
N ARG A 235 8.80 22.65 -9.03
CA ARG A 235 7.95 22.37 -10.20
C ARG A 235 7.48 20.91 -10.24
N VAL A 236 8.39 19.96 -10.03
CA VAL A 236 8.08 18.52 -10.03
C VAL A 236 7.20 18.17 -8.84
N LEU A 237 7.58 18.63 -7.64
CA LEU A 237 6.82 18.36 -6.42
C LEU A 237 5.39 18.94 -6.50
N SER A 238 5.25 20.16 -7.03
CA SER A 238 3.94 20.78 -7.23
C SER A 238 3.08 20.03 -8.24
N LEU A 239 3.67 19.56 -9.35
CA LEU A 239 2.95 18.76 -10.34
C LEU A 239 2.43 17.45 -9.72
N ILE A 240 3.27 16.76 -8.94
CA ILE A 240 2.89 15.53 -8.26
C ILE A 240 1.74 15.77 -7.28
N THR A 241 1.87 16.75 -6.40
CA THR A 241 0.84 17.09 -5.41
C THR A 241 -0.47 17.50 -6.08
N ASN A 242 -0.44 18.36 -7.10
CA ASN A 242 -1.64 18.80 -7.80
C ASN A 242 -2.33 17.65 -8.54
N THR A 243 -1.56 16.74 -9.14
CA THR A 243 -2.13 15.58 -9.82
C THR A 243 -2.79 14.62 -8.84
N LEU A 244 -2.13 14.33 -7.71
CA LEU A 244 -2.72 13.50 -6.65
C LEU A 244 -3.98 14.13 -6.04
N ALA A 245 -3.96 15.44 -5.82
CA ALA A 245 -5.12 16.17 -5.33
C ALA A 245 -6.30 16.08 -6.32
N LYS A 246 -6.03 16.22 -7.62
CA LYS A 246 -7.07 16.12 -8.66
C LYS A 246 -7.59 14.69 -8.84
N ASP A 247 -6.72 13.69 -8.83
CA ASP A 247 -7.10 12.27 -8.90
C ASP A 247 -8.03 11.91 -7.73
N LYS A 248 -7.65 12.34 -6.51
CA LYS A 248 -8.48 12.17 -5.32
C LYS A 248 -9.81 12.92 -5.42
N GLU A 249 -9.83 14.18 -5.85
CA GLU A 249 -11.07 14.95 -6.01
C GLU A 249 -12.03 14.26 -6.99
N ILE A 250 -11.53 13.75 -8.12
CA ILE A 250 -12.33 13.01 -9.08
C ILE A 250 -12.94 11.78 -8.41
N GLU A 251 -12.13 10.94 -7.74
CA GLU A 251 -12.66 9.75 -7.08
C GLU A 251 -13.67 10.09 -5.97
N ASP A 252 -13.40 11.13 -5.17
CA ASP A 252 -14.31 11.59 -4.12
C ASP A 252 -15.67 12.04 -4.68
N GLN A 253 -15.69 12.72 -5.83
CA GLN A 253 -16.92 13.12 -6.51
C GLN A 253 -17.74 11.91 -6.99
N TRP A 254 -17.08 10.95 -7.65
CA TRP A 254 -17.75 9.72 -8.10
C TRP A 254 -18.33 8.93 -6.92
N ARG A 255 -17.57 8.83 -5.83
CA ARG A 255 -17.95 8.15 -4.59
C ARG A 255 -18.86 8.97 -3.69
N ARG A 256 -19.15 10.23 -4.03
CA ARG A 256 -20.04 11.14 -3.29
C ARG A 256 -19.59 11.37 -1.84
N TYR A 257 -18.29 11.52 -1.61
CA TYR A 257 -17.79 11.94 -0.30
C TYR A 257 -18.07 13.44 -0.09
N PRO A 258 -18.60 13.85 1.07
CA PRO A 258 -18.97 15.25 1.32
C PRO A 258 -17.74 16.17 1.47
N HIS A 259 -16.61 15.65 1.95
CA HIS A 259 -15.36 16.40 2.03
C HIS A 259 -14.14 15.51 1.77
N PRO A 260 -12.95 16.08 1.45
CA PRO A 260 -11.76 15.30 1.10
C PRO A 260 -11.31 14.32 2.20
N ALA A 261 -11.59 14.62 3.47
CA ALA A 261 -11.23 13.76 4.59
C ALA A 261 -12.21 12.58 4.82
N SER A 262 -13.44 12.60 4.28
CA SER A 262 -14.50 11.64 4.65
C SER A 262 -14.10 10.19 4.42
N TYR A 263 -13.46 9.89 3.28
CA TYR A 263 -12.96 8.54 3.01
C TYR A 263 -11.99 8.08 4.11
N ARG A 264 -11.06 8.96 4.53
CA ARG A 264 -10.05 8.62 5.52
C ARG A 264 -10.68 8.44 6.90
N ASN A 265 -11.57 9.34 7.30
CA ASN A 265 -12.31 9.25 8.56
C ASN A 265 -13.10 7.94 8.63
N LEU A 266 -13.86 7.64 7.58
CA LEU A 266 -14.62 6.40 7.45
C LEU A 266 -13.71 5.16 7.50
N SER A 267 -12.58 5.17 6.80
CA SER A 267 -11.60 4.07 6.84
C SER A 267 -10.99 3.85 8.22
N ASN A 268 -10.85 4.92 9.00
CA ASN A 268 -10.34 4.88 10.38
C ASN A 268 -11.43 4.63 11.42
N GLN A 269 -12.70 4.46 11.01
CA GLN A 269 -13.86 4.35 11.90
C GLN A 269 -14.04 5.57 12.82
N VAL A 270 -13.78 6.77 12.28
CA VAL A 270 -13.92 8.05 12.96
C VAL A 270 -15.04 8.86 12.29
N GLU A 271 -15.90 9.49 13.08
CA GLU A 271 -16.95 10.38 12.56
C GLU A 271 -16.34 11.71 12.12
N ASP A 272 -16.90 12.30 11.07
CA ASP A 272 -16.38 13.54 10.48
C ASP A 272 -16.43 14.73 11.44
N GLU A 273 -17.32 14.72 12.44
CA GLU A 273 -17.44 15.78 13.45
C GLU A 273 -16.23 15.86 14.40
N PHE A 274 -15.43 14.78 14.52
CA PHE A 274 -14.31 14.70 15.47
C PHE A 274 -12.95 15.04 14.87
N VAL A 275 -12.88 15.48 13.60
CA VAL A 275 -11.62 15.76 12.86
C VAL A 275 -11.69 17.12 12.18
#